data_AF-A0A522C682-F1
#
_entry.id   AF-A0A522C682-F1
#
_cell.length_a   1.000
_cell.length_b   1.000
_cell.length_c   1.000
_cell.angle_alpha   90.00
_cell.angle_beta   90.00
_cell.angle_gamma   90.00
#
_symmetry.space_group_name_H-M   'P 1'
#
loop_
_entity.id
_entity.type
_entity.pdbx_description
1 polymer ?
#
loop_
_entity_poly.entity_id
_entity_poly.type
_entity_poly.pdbx_seq_one_letter_code
_entity_poly.pdbx_strand_id
1 'polypeptide(L)'
;MLVRLLLVVLLVTGCSELSAPEPEGPLTGQRLVEELRDGGYVLYLRHAITDADAADGLPTDPCSKQRGLTEEGQQQARDIGQAVQS
;
A
#
# COMPACT_ATOMS: atom_id res chain seq x y z
N MET A 1 -17.05 -48.42 20.21
CA MET A 1 -16.92 -48.12 18.77
C MET A 1 -17.35 -46.69 18.44
N LEU A 2 -18.47 -46.19 18.97
CA LEU A 2 -18.92 -44.80 18.79
C LEU A 2 -17.87 -43.73 19.18
N VAL A 3 -17.21 -43.88 20.33
CA VAL A 3 -16.21 -42.90 20.82
C VAL A 3 -14.98 -42.81 19.91
N ARG A 4 -14.55 -43.93 19.33
CA ARG A 4 -13.45 -43.95 18.35
C ARG A 4 -13.87 -43.32 17.01
N LEU A 5 -15.12 -43.51 16.60
CA LEU A 5 -15.67 -42.88 15.40
C LEU A 5 -15.78 -41.35 15.55
N LEU A 6 -16.22 -40.87 16.72
CA LEU A 6 -16.27 -39.45 17.08
C LEU A 6 -14.89 -38.79 17.09
N LEU A 7 -13.87 -39.47 17.62
CA LEU A 7 -12.48 -38.97 17.64
C LEU A 7 -11.86 -38.87 16.24
N VAL A 8 -12.17 -39.80 15.34
CA VAL A 8 -11.70 -39.76 13.94
C VAL A 8 -12.38 -38.63 13.17
N VAL A 9 -13.67 -38.37 13.41
CA VAL A 9 -14.39 -37.24 12.77
C VAL A 9 -13.83 -35.89 13.20
N LEU A 10 -13.47 -35.71 14.47
CA LEU A 10 -12.84 -34.49 15.00
C LEU A 10 -11.43 -34.23 14.44
N LEU A 11 -10.66 -35.28 14.13
CA LEU A 11 -9.32 -35.15 13.55
C LEU A 11 -9.35 -34.81 12.05
N VAL A 12 -10.41 -35.16 11.32
CA VAL A 12 -10.53 -34.93 9.87
C VAL A 12 -11.15 -33.56 9.54
N THR A 13 -11.77 -32.89 10.51
CA THR A 13 -12.44 -31.57 10.30
C THR A 13 -11.60 -30.36 10.72
N GLY A 14 -10.37 -30.56 11.21
CA GLY A 14 -9.52 -29.49 11.75
C GLY A 14 -8.68 -28.68 10.75
N CYS A 15 -8.72 -29.00 9.46
CA CYS A 15 -8.02 -28.23 8.43
C CYS A 15 -8.98 -27.22 7.79
N SER A 16 -9.29 -26.14 8.50
CA SER A 16 -9.73 -24.91 7.83
C SER A 16 -8.48 -24.27 7.23
N GLU A 17 -8.43 -24.20 5.91
CA GLU A 17 -7.43 -23.41 5.19
C GLU A 17 -7.44 -22.00 5.76
N LEU A 18 -6.34 -21.60 6.40
CA LEU A 18 -6.06 -20.21 6.71
C LEU A 18 -5.74 -19.52 5.39
N SER A 19 -6.77 -19.25 4.59
CA SER A 19 -6.63 -18.39 3.42
C SER A 19 -6.19 -17.03 3.94
N ALA A 20 -4.98 -16.60 3.57
CA ALA A 20 -4.57 -15.24 3.80
C ALA A 20 -5.63 -14.33 3.15
N PRO A 21 -6.09 -13.25 3.81
CA PRO A 21 -7.00 -12.32 3.17
C PRO A 21 -6.34 -11.89 1.86
N GLU A 22 -7.02 -12.17 0.75
CA GLU A 22 -6.67 -11.62 -0.56
C GLU A 22 -6.48 -10.11 -0.37
N PRO A 23 -5.43 -9.49 -0.95
CA PRO A 23 -5.21 -8.07 -0.79
C PRO A 23 -6.49 -7.37 -1.22
N GLU A 24 -7.15 -6.71 -0.25
CA GLU A 24 -8.44 -6.08 -0.52
C GLU A 24 -8.20 -5.06 -1.63
N GLY A 25 -8.88 -5.28 -2.76
CA GLY A 25 -8.86 -4.33 -3.87
C GLY A 25 -9.27 -2.94 -3.37
N PRO A 26 -9.00 -1.88 -4.16
CA PRO A 26 -9.27 -0.52 -3.72
C PRO A 26 -10.70 -0.38 -3.19
N LEU A 27 -10.84 0.33 -2.06
CA LEU A 27 -12.15 0.63 -1.47
C LEU A 27 -13.02 1.37 -2.50
N THR A 28 -14.24 0.90 -2.72
CA THR A 28 -15.19 1.50 -3.67
C THR A 28 -16.59 1.62 -3.06
N GLY A 29 -17.44 2.45 -3.68
CA GLY A 29 -18.86 2.56 -3.35
C GLY A 29 -19.12 2.98 -1.90
N GLN A 30 -20.08 2.31 -1.26
CA GLN A 30 -20.52 2.65 0.10
C GLN A 30 -19.41 2.42 1.15
N ARG A 31 -18.62 1.35 0.99
CA ARG A 31 -17.52 1.03 1.92
C ARG A 31 -16.45 2.12 1.93
N LEU A 32 -16.11 2.68 0.76
CA LEU A 32 -15.21 3.84 0.67
C LEU A 32 -15.75 5.04 1.46
N VAL A 33 -17.06 5.33 1.36
CA VAL A 33 -17.68 6.46 2.07
C VAL A 33 -17.67 6.25 3.59
N GLU A 34 -17.89 5.03 4.05
CA GLU A 34 -17.85 4.68 5.47
C GLU A 34 -16.43 4.85 6.03
N GLU A 35 -15.42 4.29 5.37
CA GLU A 35 -14.01 4.42 5.80
C GLU A 35 -13.54 5.89 5.78
N LEU A 36 -13.94 6.69 4.79
CA LEU A 36 -13.63 8.12 4.75
C LEU A 36 -14.29 8.90 5.91
N ARG A 37 -15.47 8.48 6.38
CA ARG A 37 -16.17 9.10 7.52
C ARG A 37 -15.57 8.70 8.86
N ASP A 38 -15.14 7.46 8.98
CA ASP A 38 -14.43 6.95 10.17
C ASP A 38 -13.08 7.68 10.36
N GLY A 39 -12.56 8.27 9.28
CA GLY A 39 -11.42 9.17 9.31
C GLY A 39 -10.09 8.41 9.27
N GLY A 40 -8.99 9.11 9.55
CA GLY A 40 -7.66 8.52 9.47
C GLY A 40 -6.56 9.57 9.51
N TYR A 41 -5.40 9.20 8.98
CA TYR A 41 -4.23 10.09 8.95
C TYR A 41 -4.13 10.82 7.61
N VAL A 42 -3.85 12.12 7.67
CA VAL A 42 -3.47 12.92 6.50
C VAL A 42 -1.95 13.08 6.51
N LEU A 43 -1.27 12.42 5.58
CA LEU A 43 0.17 12.58 5.40
C LEU A 43 0.43 13.72 4.40
N TYR A 44 0.94 14.85 4.88
CA TYR A 44 1.36 15.97 4.05
C TYR A 44 2.88 15.90 3.80
N LEU A 45 3.27 15.88 2.53
CA LEU A 45 4.67 15.77 2.10
C LEU A 45 4.98 16.87 1.09
N ARG A 46 6.13 17.53 1.27
CA ARG A 46 6.76 18.25 0.17
C ARG A 46 7.43 17.23 -0.75
N HIS A 47 7.49 17.52 -2.05
CA HIS A 47 8.26 16.72 -2.99
C HIS A 47 9.72 16.56 -2.53
N ALA A 48 10.34 15.43 -2.91
CA ALA A 48 11.75 15.18 -2.65
C ALA A 48 12.66 16.15 -3.42
N ILE A 49 13.94 16.21 -3.04
CA ILE A 49 14.93 17.14 -3.61
C ILE A 49 15.02 16.99 -5.14
N THR A 50 14.88 18.10 -5.86
CA THR A 50 15.01 18.21 -7.31
C THR A 50 16.31 18.91 -7.72
N ASP A 51 16.74 18.71 -8.95
CA ASP A 51 17.88 19.44 -9.53
C ASP A 51 17.53 20.92 -9.75
N ALA A 52 18.00 21.80 -8.87
CA ALA A 52 17.66 23.22 -8.89
C ALA A 52 18.26 23.97 -10.09
N ASP A 53 19.32 23.45 -10.70
CA ASP A 53 19.99 24.07 -11.85
C ASP A 53 19.31 23.69 -13.18
N ALA A 54 18.46 22.65 -13.16
CA ALA A 54 17.68 22.24 -14.32
C ALA A 54 16.50 23.21 -14.59
N ALA A 55 16.32 23.55 -15.86
CA ALA A 55 15.23 24.40 -16.32
C ALA A 55 13.85 23.76 -16.09
N ASP A 56 12.85 24.59 -15.87
CA ASP A 56 11.45 24.15 -15.84
C ASP A 56 11.00 23.75 -17.25
N GLY A 57 10.51 22.52 -17.38
CA GLY A 57 9.75 22.07 -18.55
C GLY A 57 8.30 22.56 -18.49
N LEU A 58 7.61 22.56 -19.63
CA LEU A 58 6.17 22.81 -19.63
C LEU A 58 5.43 21.59 -19.06
N PRO A 59 4.24 21.77 -18.44
CA PRO A 59 3.45 20.65 -17.92
C PRO A 59 3.09 19.59 -18.98
N THR A 60 3.06 19.98 -20.26
CA THR A 60 2.76 19.11 -21.39
C THR A 60 4.00 18.42 -21.97
N ASP A 61 5.20 18.76 -21.50
CA ASP A 61 6.43 18.16 -21.99
C ASP A 61 6.58 16.71 -21.48
N PRO A 62 7.25 15.84 -22.25
CA PRO A 62 7.58 14.50 -21.78
C PRO A 62 8.42 14.56 -20.49
N CYS A 63 8.27 13.56 -19.63
CA CYS A 63 8.95 13.52 -18.31
C CYS A 63 10.47 13.70 -18.40
N SER A 64 11.11 13.28 -19.49
CA SER A 64 12.55 13.47 -19.72
C SER A 64 12.98 14.92 -19.85
N LYS A 65 12.05 15.85 -20.09
CA LYS A 65 12.30 17.30 -20.15
C LYS A 65 11.86 18.04 -18.88
N GLN A 66 11.27 17.35 -17.92
CA GLN A 66 10.86 17.96 -16.65
C GLN A 66 12.01 17.91 -15.65
N ARG A 67 11.99 18.83 -14.67
CA ARG A 67 12.97 18.83 -13.58
C ARG A 67 12.79 17.59 -12.71
N GLY A 68 13.73 16.65 -12.82
CA GLY A 68 13.75 15.42 -12.04
C GLY A 68 14.30 15.59 -10.62
N LEU A 69 14.22 14.50 -9.85
CA LEU A 69 14.89 14.36 -8.56
C LEU A 69 16.41 14.20 -8.77
N THR A 70 17.21 14.77 -7.87
CA THR A 70 18.64 14.46 -7.78
C THR A 70 18.85 13.02 -7.29
N GLU A 71 20.07 12.49 -7.34
CA GLU A 71 20.39 11.19 -6.73
C GLU A 71 20.03 11.16 -5.23
N GLU A 72 20.32 12.24 -4.51
CA GLU A 72 19.93 12.45 -3.11
C GLU A 72 18.40 12.48 -2.97
N GLY A 73 17.69 13.21 -3.83
CA GLY A 73 16.23 13.24 -3.84
C GLY A 73 15.58 11.88 -4.09
N GLN A 74 16.19 11.06 -4.96
CA GLN A 74 15.73 9.69 -5.19
C GLN A 74 15.93 8.82 -3.95
N GLN A 75 17.04 8.99 -3.22
CA GLN A 75 17.25 8.28 -1.96
C GLN A 75 16.24 8.74 -0.89
N GLN A 76 16.04 10.06 -0.76
CA GLN A 76 15.05 10.61 0.15
C GLN A 76 13.63 10.07 -0.13
N ALA A 77 13.24 9.97 -1.40
CA ALA A 77 11.95 9.39 -1.78
C ALA A 77 11.82 7.91 -1.36
N ARG A 78 12.89 7.12 -1.49
CA ARG A 78 12.92 5.72 -1.01
C ARG A 78 12.81 5.65 0.51
N ASP A 79 13.52 6.50 1.23
CA ASP A 79 13.51 6.53 2.69
C ASP A 79 12.13 6.94 3.24
N ILE A 80 11.47 7.92 2.61
CA ILE A 80 10.07 8.28 2.91
C ILE A 80 9.16 7.07 2.69
N GLY A 81 9.30 6.36 1.57
CA GLY A 81 8.52 5.17 1.27
C GLY A 81 8.69 4.07 2.33
N GLN A 82 9.93 3.83 2.77
CA GLN A 82 10.23 2.87 3.84
C GLN A 82 9.63 3.30 5.19
N ALA A 83 9.65 4.59 5.51
CA ALA A 83 9.10 5.11 6.76
C ALA A 83 7.56 5.07 6.82
N VAL A 84 6.88 5.03 5.68
CA VAL A 84 5.41 5.04 5.58
C VAL A 84 4.83 3.63 5.44
N GLN A 85 5.60 2.66 4.97
CA GLN A 85 5.15 1.27 4.89
C GLN A 85 4.98 0.69 6.32
N SER A 86 3.73 0.31 6.65
CA SER A 86 3.31 -0.36 7.87
C SER A 86 3.16 -1.87 7.66
#